data_AF-A0A2M8C7Z1-F1
#
_entry.id   AF-A0A2M8C7Z1-F1
#
_cell.length_a   1.000
_cell.length_b   1.000
_cell.length_c   1.000
_cell.angle_alpha   90.00
_cell.angle_beta   90.00
_cell.angle_gamma   90.00
#
_symmetry.space_group_name_H-M   'P 1'
#
loop_
_entity.id
_entity.type
_entity.pdbx_description
1 polymer ?
#
loop_
_entity_poly.entity_id
_entity_poly.type
_entity_poly.pdbx_seq_one_letter_code
_entity_poly.pdbx_strand_id
1 'polypeptide(L)'
;MKPRIRIEVCCGSAQSAINAQVGGAHRVELCQNLEAGGTTPSAGEILMARKQLSIELHVLIRPRDGDFLYSDHELEIIRQDIFF
;
A
#
# COMPACT_ATOMS: atom_id res chain seq x y z
N MET A 1 13.02 7.54 29.18
CA MET A 1 12.20 6.62 28.36
C MET A 1 12.76 6.64 26.94
N LYS A 2 13.12 5.49 26.36
CA LYS A 2 13.63 5.49 24.97
C LYS A 2 12.49 5.88 24.01
N PRO A 3 12.75 6.65 22.95
CA PRO A 3 11.72 6.98 21.97
C PRO A 3 11.19 5.69 21.33
N ARG A 4 9.86 5.59 21.24
CA ARG A 4 9.19 4.46 20.58
C ARG A 4 9.31 4.65 19.08
N ILE A 5 10.22 3.92 18.45
CA ILE A 5 10.41 3.93 17.00
C ILE A 5 9.14 3.34 16.36
N ARG A 6 8.56 4.07 15.40
CA ARG A 6 7.45 3.57 14.58
C ARG A 6 8.05 3.00 13.30
N ILE A 7 7.68 1.77 12.98
CA ILE A 7 8.13 1.07 11.78
C ILE A 7 6.93 0.94 10.83
N GLU A 8 7.14 1.34 9.59
CA GLU A 8 6.26 1.03 8.47
C GLU A 8 6.90 -0.08 7.63
N VAL A 9 6.09 -1.00 7.12
CA VAL A 9 6.54 -2.08 6.24
C VAL A 9 5.78 -1.98 4.92
N CYS A 10 6.52 -1.94 3.80
CA CYS A 10 5.96 -2.07 2.47
C CYS A 10 5.60 -3.54 2.21
N CYS A 11 4.35 -3.81 1.82
CA CYS A 11 3.78 -5.14 1.71
C CYS A 11 3.18 -5.36 0.32
N GLY A 12 3.55 -6.47 -0.32
CA GLY A 12 3.13 -6.80 -1.68
C GLY A 12 1.81 -7.59 -1.78
N SER A 13 1.18 -7.87 -0.64
CA SER A 13 -0.09 -8.60 -0.52
C SER A 13 -0.69 -8.44 0.88
N ALA A 14 -1.99 -8.69 1.01
CA ALA A 14 -2.70 -8.73 2.28
C ALA A 14 -2.07 -9.74 3.26
N GLN A 15 -1.58 -10.88 2.78
CA GLN A 15 -0.90 -11.86 3.63
C GLN A 15 0.41 -11.30 4.20
N SER A 16 1.21 -10.61 3.37
CA SER A 16 2.44 -9.97 3.85
C SER A 16 2.15 -8.84 4.84
N ALA A 17 1.06 -8.10 4.64
CA ALA A 17 0.60 -7.07 5.58
C ALA A 17 0.19 -7.65 6.94
N ILE A 18 -0.53 -8.78 6.94
CA ILE A 18 -0.88 -9.51 8.18
C ILE A 18 0.40 -9.94 8.91
N ASN A 19 1.39 -10.45 8.18
CA ASN A 19 2.67 -10.85 8.76
C ASN A 19 3.43 -9.64 9.36
N ALA A 20 3.40 -8.48 8.69
CA ALA A 20 4.01 -7.25 9.21
C ALA A 20 3.35 -6.79 10.52
N GLN A 21 2.02 -6.83 10.59
CA GLN A 21 1.28 -6.57 11.82
C GLN A 21 1.69 -7.52 12.95
N VAL A 22 1.72 -8.83 12.69
CA VAL A 22 2.17 -9.83 13.67
C VAL A 22 3.61 -9.58 14.13
N GLY A 23 4.46 -9.10 13.21
CA GLY A 23 5.84 -8.69 13.49
C GLY A 23 5.99 -7.40 14.29
N GLY A 24 4.88 -6.69 14.60
CA GLY A 24 4.89 -5.47 15.40
C GLY A 24 5.08 -4.19 14.59
N ALA A 25 4.81 -4.21 13.29
CA ALA A 25 4.75 -2.98 12.49
C ALA A 25 3.69 -2.03 13.05
N HIS A 26 3.98 -0.72 12.99
CA HIS A 26 3.02 0.31 13.36
C HIS A 26 2.06 0.63 12.21
N ARG A 27 2.55 0.51 10.98
CA ARG A 27 1.80 0.78 9.75
C ARG A 27 2.27 -0.15 8.63
N VAL A 28 1.39 -0.37 7.66
CA VAL A 28 1.71 -0.99 6.38
C VAL A 28 1.45 -0.01 5.25
N GLU A 29 2.36 0.01 4.26
CA GLU A 29 2.09 0.50 2.91
C GLU A 29 1.78 -0.73 2.03
N LEU A 30 0.56 -0.83 1.52
CA LEU A 30 0.13 -1.92 0.64
C LEU A 30 0.36 -1.52 -0.83
N CYS A 31 1.12 -2.36 -1.52
CA CYS A 31 1.53 -2.18 -2.90
C CYS A 31 1.35 -3.50 -3.67
N GLN A 32 1.46 -3.43 -4.99
CA GLN A 32 1.69 -4.59 -5.86
C GLN A 32 2.95 -4.35 -6.72
N ASN A 33 3.48 -5.36 -7.42
CA ASN A 33 4.63 -5.21 -8.32
C ASN A 33 5.85 -4.54 -7.64
N LEU A 34 6.24 -5.04 -6.46
CA LEU A 34 7.32 -4.47 -5.66
C LEU A 34 8.67 -4.47 -6.39
N GLU A 35 8.89 -5.43 -7.28
CA GLU A 35 10.06 -5.51 -8.16
C GLU A 35 10.20 -4.29 -9.09
N ALA A 36 9.09 -3.59 -9.38
CA ALA A 36 9.04 -2.37 -10.16
C ALA A 36 8.90 -1.09 -9.29
N GLY A 37 9.18 -1.22 -7.99
CA GLY A 37 9.08 -0.14 -7.01
C GLY A 37 7.65 0.13 -6.52
N GLY A 38 6.69 -0.75 -6.80
CA GLY A 38 5.31 -0.66 -6.30
C GLY A 38 4.34 0.02 -7.26
N THR A 39 3.14 -0.54 -7.41
CA THR A 39 1.98 0.05 -8.10
C THR A 39 0.71 -0.11 -7.25
N THR A 40 -0.37 0.56 -7.66
CA THR A 40 -1.68 0.43 -7.00
C THR A 40 -2.07 -1.05 -6.91
N PRO A 41 -2.36 -1.57 -5.70
CA PRO A 41 -2.81 -2.95 -5.54
C PRO A 41 -4.26 -3.11 -6.01
N SER A 42 -4.65 -4.34 -6.34
CA SER A 42 -6.05 -4.60 -6.72
C SER A 42 -7.04 -4.27 -5.58
N ALA A 43 -8.28 -3.94 -5.96
CA ALA A 43 -9.39 -3.71 -5.03
C ALA A 43 -9.57 -4.87 -4.02
N GLY A 44 -9.38 -6.13 -4.46
CA GLY A 44 -9.49 -7.30 -3.60
C GLY A 44 -8.42 -7.35 -2.51
N GLU A 45 -7.17 -7.00 -2.85
CA GLU A 45 -6.06 -6.88 -1.89
C GLU A 45 -6.36 -5.80 -0.84
N ILE A 46 -6.83 -4.62 -1.29
CA ILE A 46 -7.20 -3.51 -0.40
C ILE A 46 -8.30 -3.92 0.58
N LEU A 47 -9.39 -4.51 0.07
CA LEU A 47 -10.51 -4.95 0.91
C LEU A 47 -10.08 -6.02 1.93
N MET A 48 -9.25 -6.97 1.51
CA MET A 48 -8.76 -8.02 2.39
C MET A 48 -7.82 -7.47 3.46
N ALA A 49 -6.86 -6.61 3.10
CA ALA A 49 -5.98 -5.96 4.07
C ALA A 49 -6.79 -5.12 5.07
N ARG A 50 -7.73 -4.30 4.59
CA ARG A 50 -8.59 -3.45 5.44
C ARG A 50 -9.44 -4.28 6.41
N LYS A 51 -9.87 -5.47 6.02
CA LYS A 51 -10.63 -6.39 6.89
C LYS A 51 -9.78 -7.06 7.97
N GLN A 52 -8.50 -7.31 7.70
CA GLN A 52 -7.64 -8.15 8.55
C GLN A 52 -6.66 -7.36 9.43
N LEU A 53 -6.33 -6.12 9.03
CA LEU A 53 -5.42 -5.26 9.77
C LEU A 53 -6.16 -4.41 10.80
N SER A 54 -5.55 -4.26 11.96
CA SER A 54 -5.92 -3.31 13.01
C SER A 54 -4.90 -2.17 13.18
N ILE A 55 -3.71 -2.30 12.56
CA ILE A 55 -2.72 -1.22 12.44
C ILE A 55 -3.06 -0.26 11.30
N GLU A 56 -2.35 0.86 11.20
CA GLU A 56 -2.54 1.80 10.10
C GLU A 56 -2.25 1.12 8.74
N LEU A 57 -3.08 1.42 7.75
CA LEU A 57 -2.97 0.92 6.38
C LEU A 57 -2.95 2.12 5.43
N HIS A 58 -1.84 2.28 4.71
CA HIS A 58 -1.75 3.15 3.54
C HIS A 58 -1.75 2.29 2.28
N VAL A 59 -2.42 2.75 1.23
CA VAL A 59 -2.44 2.10 -0.07
C VAL A 59 -1.63 2.97 -1.02
N LEU A 60 -0.67 2.39 -1.72
CA LEU A 60 0.05 3.10 -2.78
C LEU A 60 -0.91 3.39 -3.93
N ILE A 61 -0.94 4.63 -4.40
CA ILE A 61 -1.64 5.02 -5.62
C ILE A 61 -0.61 5.37 -6.68
N ARG A 62 -0.37 4.43 -7.59
CA ARG A 62 0.61 4.56 -8.67
C ARG A 62 0.20 3.63 -9.82
N PRO A 63 -0.30 4.16 -10.95
CA PRO A 63 -0.96 3.35 -11.97
C PRO A 63 0.01 2.50 -12.80
N ARG A 64 1.28 2.90 -12.89
CA ARG A 64 2.35 2.18 -13.60
C ARG A 64 3.72 2.45 -12.99
N ASP A 65 4.69 1.66 -13.39
CA ASP A 65 6.10 1.87 -13.10
C ASP A 65 6.73 2.96 -14.01
N GLY A 66 8.05 3.15 -13.87
CA GLY A 66 8.77 4.22 -14.55
C GLY A 66 8.63 5.58 -13.85
N ASP A 67 8.47 6.63 -14.66
CA ASP A 67 8.39 8.02 -14.19
C ASP A 67 7.09 8.35 -13.44
N PHE A 68 7.00 9.62 -13.01
CA PHE A 68 5.83 10.22 -12.37
C PHE A 68 5.21 11.33 -13.23
N LEU A 69 5.49 11.33 -14.55
CA LEU A 69 4.90 12.27 -15.50
C LEU A 69 3.66 11.61 -16.11
N TYR A 70 2.54 11.79 -15.43
CA TYR A 70 1.29 11.14 -15.80
C TYR A 70 0.57 11.87 -16.93
N SER A 71 0.00 11.10 -17.85
CA SER A 71 -0.99 11.59 -18.81
C SER A 71 -2.31 11.92 -18.13
N ASP A 72 -3.19 12.65 -18.80
CA ASP A 72 -4.52 12.99 -18.29
C ASP A 72 -5.36 11.74 -17.95
N HIS A 73 -5.23 10.68 -18.76
CA HIS A 73 -5.89 9.40 -18.49
C HIS A 73 -5.35 8.72 -17.23
N GLU A 74 -4.05 8.77 -16.99
CA GLU A 74 -3.42 8.21 -15.79
C GLU A 74 -3.79 8.99 -14.53
N LEU A 75 -3.91 10.33 -14.64
CA LEU A 75 -4.40 11.16 -13.55
C LEU A 75 -5.87 10.84 -13.20
N GLU A 76 -6.72 10.58 -14.19
CA GLU A 76 -8.10 10.16 -13.91
C GLU A 76 -8.15 8.76 -13.27
N ILE A 77 -7.30 7.82 -13.69
CA ILE A 77 -7.15 6.51 -13.02
C ILE A 77 -6.74 6.71 -11.55
N ILE A 78 -5.68 7.50 -11.30
CA ILE A 78 -5.22 7.84 -9.94
C ILE A 78 -6.38 8.41 -9.12
N ARG A 79 -7.15 9.33 -9.69
CA ARG A 79 -8.28 9.96 -9.01
C ARG A 79 -9.34 8.92 -8.63
N GLN A 80 -9.69 8.01 -9.53
CA GLN A 80 -10.64 6.93 -9.24
C GLN A 80 -10.11 5.98 -8.17
N ASP A 81 -8.84 5.60 -8.23
CA ASP A 81 -8.19 4.73 -7.23
C ASP A 81 -8.15 5.38 -5.83
N ILE A 82 -8.02 6.71 -5.74
CA ILE A 82 -8.08 7.45 -4.45
C ILE A 82 -9.49 7.40 -3.84
N PHE A 83 -10.53 7.45 -4.67
CA PHE A 83 -11.92 7.49 -4.22
C PHE A 83 -12.55 6.11 -3.97
N PHE A 84 -11.85 5.01 -4.29
CA PHE A 84 -12.25 3.64 -3.99
C PHE A 84 -12.15 3.31 -2.47
#